data_AF-A0A2K6M4S4-F1
#
_entry.id   AF-A0A2K6M4S4-F1
#
_cell.length_a   1.000
_cell.length_b   1.000
_cell.length_c   1.000
_cell.angle_alpha   90.00
_cell.angle_beta   90.00
_cell.angle_gamma   90.00
#
_symmetry.space_group_name_H-M   'P 1'
#
loop_
_entity.id
_entity.type
_entity.pdbx_description
1 polymer ?
#
loop_
_entity_poly.entity_id
_entity_poly.type
_entity_poly.pdbx_seq_one_letter_code
_entity_poly.pdbx_strand_id
1 'polypeptide(L)'
;MFPVGHIHRHLKSRTTSHGRVGTTATVYSTAILEYLTAEGLELAGNASKDLKVKYEELDSLIKGIIAGGGVIPHIHTSLIGKKGHQKTV
;
A
#
# COMPACT_ATOMS: atom_id res chain seq x y z
N MET A 1 -11.64 0.80 12.53
CA MET A 1 -12.33 2.10 12.49
C MET A 1 -11.46 3.21 13.05
N PHE A 2 -11.28 4.30 12.31
CA PHE A 2 -10.37 5.41 12.68
C PHE A 2 -11.08 6.49 13.53
N PRO A 3 -10.39 7.13 14.49
CA PRO A 3 -11.00 8.11 15.39
C PRO A 3 -11.17 9.50 14.75
N VAL A 4 -12.39 9.86 14.36
CA VAL A 4 -12.73 11.15 13.70
C VAL A 4 -12.25 12.37 14.49
N GLY A 5 -12.47 12.41 15.82
CA GLY A 5 -12.04 13.55 16.64
C GLY A 5 -10.52 13.74 16.67
N HIS A 6 -9.76 12.65 16.57
CA HIS A 6 -8.30 12.70 16.49
C HIS A 6 -7.85 13.27 15.14
N ILE A 7 -8.47 12.82 14.05
CA ILE A 7 -8.19 13.33 12.70
C ILE A 7 -8.58 14.82 12.61
N HIS A 8 -9.69 15.24 13.19
CA HIS A 8 -10.10 16.65 13.21
C HIS A 8 -9.04 17.55 13.84
N ARG A 9 -8.50 17.13 14.99
CA ARG A 9 -7.42 17.85 15.68
C ARG A 9 -6.17 17.99 14.81
N HIS A 10 -5.79 16.91 14.12
CA HIS A 10 -4.64 16.92 13.20
C HIS A 10 -4.88 17.81 11.98
N LEU A 11 -6.07 17.79 11.40
CA LEU A 11 -6.43 18.67 10.30
C LEU A 11 -6.39 20.13 10.77
N LYS A 12 -6.92 20.43 11.96
CA LYS A 12 -6.95 21.79 12.50
C LYS A 12 -5.54 22.34 12.75
N SER A 13 -4.62 21.53 13.28
CA SER A 13 -3.23 21.94 13.50
C SER A 13 -2.43 22.13 12.20
N ARG A 14 -2.89 21.59 11.08
CA ARG A 14 -2.23 21.70 9.76
C ARG A 14 -2.83 22.80 8.86
N THR A 15 -3.89 23.47 9.31
CA THR A 15 -4.47 24.59 8.55
C THR A 15 -3.54 25.80 8.50
N THR A 16 -3.47 26.46 7.36
CA THR A 16 -2.77 27.74 7.22
C THR A 16 -3.61 28.86 7.86
N SER A 17 -2.94 29.86 8.43
CA SER A 17 -3.58 31.09 8.93
C SER A 17 -4.78 30.86 9.86
N HIS A 18 -4.75 29.81 10.70
CA HIS A 18 -5.84 29.43 11.62
C HIS A 18 -7.18 29.07 10.95
N GLY A 19 -7.16 28.65 9.69
CA GLY A 19 -8.33 28.28 8.91
C GLY A 19 -9.27 27.28 9.59
N ARG A 20 -10.58 27.38 9.31
CA ARG A 20 -11.60 26.46 9.88
C ARG A 20 -11.55 25.10 9.19
N VAL A 21 -11.81 24.03 9.95
CA VAL A 21 -11.97 22.67 9.41
C VAL A 21 -13.41 22.23 9.65
N GLY A 22 -14.13 21.91 8.57
CA GLY A 22 -15.49 21.39 8.65
C GLY A 22 -15.54 19.94 9.14
N THR A 23 -16.60 19.58 9.85
CA THR A 23 -16.83 18.22 10.33
C THR A 23 -16.90 17.21 9.18
N THR A 24 -17.61 17.55 8.10
CA THR A 24 -17.73 16.68 6.91
C THR A 24 -16.38 16.38 6.27
N ALA A 25 -15.49 17.37 6.17
CA ALA A 25 -14.15 17.17 5.64
C ALA A 25 -13.37 16.15 6.49
N THR A 26 -13.53 16.21 7.81
CA THR A 26 -12.88 15.25 8.72
C THR A 26 -13.45 13.85 8.55
N VAL A 27 -14.77 13.70 8.50
CA VAL A 27 -15.41 12.40 8.30
C VAL A 27 -14.96 11.79 6.97
N TYR A 28 -14.93 12.60 5.90
CA TYR A 28 -14.47 12.17 4.59
C TYR A 28 -13.00 11.73 4.60
N SER A 29 -12.10 12.52 5.19
CA SER A 29 -10.70 12.13 5.34
C SER A 29 -10.53 10.85 6.17
N THR A 30 -11.33 10.69 7.23
CA THR A 30 -11.29 9.49 8.07
C THR A 30 -11.71 8.26 7.27
N ALA A 31 -12.79 8.37 6.48
CA ALA A 31 -13.28 7.28 5.64
C ALA A 31 -12.26 6.86 4.57
N ILE A 32 -11.57 7.82 3.93
CA ILE A 32 -10.50 7.51 2.96
C ILE A 32 -9.36 6.76 3.63
N LEU A 33 -8.89 7.25 4.78
CA LEU A 33 -7.81 6.59 5.52
C LEU A 33 -8.19 5.17 5.95
N GLU A 34 -9.44 4.98 6.38
CA GLU A 34 -9.96 3.68 6.77
C GLU A 34 -10.06 2.72 5.58
N TYR A 35 -10.55 3.19 4.44
CA TYR A 35 -10.60 2.42 3.20
C TYR A 35 -9.21 1.96 2.74
N LEU A 36 -8.26 2.89 2.62
CA LEU A 36 -6.89 2.57 2.18
C LEU A 36 -6.19 1.61 3.15
N THR A 37 -6.44 1.74 4.46
CA THR A 37 -5.89 0.83 5.46
C THR A 37 -6.50 -0.57 5.34
N ALA A 38 -7.81 -0.66 5.10
CA ALA A 38 -8.50 -1.93 4.90
C ALA A 38 -8.00 -2.65 3.65
N GLU A 39 -7.88 -1.94 2.52
CA GLU A 39 -7.34 -2.46 1.26
C GLU A 39 -5.91 -3.00 1.47
N GLY A 40 -5.03 -2.19 2.08
CA GLY A 40 -3.66 -2.61 2.36
C GLY A 40 -3.58 -3.84 3.27
N LEU A 41 -4.45 -3.93 4.28
CA LEU A 41 -4.49 -5.07 5.20
C LEU A 41 -5.03 -6.34 4.53
N GLU A 42 -6.04 -6.22 3.66
CA GLU A 42 -6.57 -7.34 2.89
C GLU A 42 -5.50 -7.91 1.95
N LEU A 43 -4.80 -7.04 1.21
CA LEU A 43 -3.72 -7.46 0.32
C LEU A 43 -2.56 -8.10 1.09
N ALA A 44 -2.16 -7.52 2.23
CA ALA A 44 -1.15 -8.11 3.10
C ALA A 44 -1.59 -9.47 3.68
N GLY A 45 -2.86 -9.60 4.05
CA GLY A 45 -3.44 -10.86 4.52
C GLY A 45 -3.51 -11.94 3.44
N ASN A 46 -3.83 -11.56 2.20
CA ASN A 46 -3.81 -12.46 1.05
C ASN A 46 -2.38 -12.91 0.71
N ALA A 47 -1.42 -11.98 0.76
CA ALA A 47 0.01 -12.29 0.59
C ALA A 47 0.50 -13.26 1.67
N SER A 48 0.09 -13.06 2.93
CA SER A 48 0.45 -13.96 4.05
C SER A 48 -0.12 -15.38 3.91
N LYS A 49 -1.10 -15.60 3.04
CA LYS A 49 -1.71 -16.90 2.75
C LYS A 49 -1.27 -17.48 1.40
N ASP A 50 -0.27 -16.87 0.75
CA ASP A 50 0.20 -17.21 -0.59
C ASP A 50 -0.91 -17.21 -1.67
N LEU A 51 -1.97 -16.42 -1.47
CA LEU A 51 -3.00 -16.22 -2.49
C LEU A 51 -2.49 -15.23 -3.55
N LYS A 52 -3.01 -15.32 -4.80
CA LYS A 52 -2.70 -14.33 -5.84
C LYS A 52 -3.18 -12.94 -5.41
N VAL A 53 -2.25 -12.02 -5.24
CA VAL A 53 -2.49 -10.63 -4.84
C VAL A 53 -2.50 -9.76 -6.10
N LYS A 54 -3.42 -8.79 -6.19
CA LYS A 54 -3.40 -7.73 -7.22
C LYS A 54 -2.83 -6.45 -6.59
N TYR A 55 -1.84 -5.84 -7.24
CA TYR A 55 -1.00 -4.78 -6.64
C TYR A 55 -1.19 -3.39 -7.27
N GLU A 56 -2.00 -3.25 -8.32
CA GLU A 56 -1.80 -2.17 -9.30
C GLU A 56 -2.07 -0.75 -8.79
N GLU A 57 -3.11 -0.53 -7.98
CA GLU A 57 -3.43 0.82 -7.49
C GLU A 57 -2.58 1.22 -6.28
N LEU A 58 -2.28 0.27 -5.40
CA LEU A 58 -1.51 0.54 -4.18
C LEU A 58 -0.01 0.73 -4.47
N ASP A 59 0.55 0.02 -5.46
CA ASP A 59 1.94 0.19 -5.92
C ASP A 59 2.18 1.59 -6.50
N SER A 60 1.20 2.14 -7.24
CA SER A 60 1.27 3.52 -7.74
C SER A 60 1.20 4.57 -6.63
N LEU A 61 0.39 4.30 -5.60
CA LEU A 61 0.20 5.19 -4.44
C LEU A 61 1.41 5.19 -3.50
N ILE A 62 1.99 4.03 -3.22
CA ILE A 62 3.09 3.86 -2.27
C ILE A 62 4.42 3.73 -3.01
N LYS A 63 5.13 4.85 -3.16
CA LYS A 63 6.47 4.89 -3.78
C LYS A 63 7.63 4.80 -2.78
N GLY A 64 7.34 4.56 -1.51
CA GLY A 64 8.33 4.53 -0.42
C GLY A 64 8.93 3.13 -0.19
N ILE A 65 10.11 3.08 0.43
CA ILE A 65 10.74 1.82 0.85
C ILE A 65 10.01 1.27 2.08
N ILE A 66 9.58 0.01 2.00
CA ILE A 66 9.08 -0.74 3.16
C ILE A 66 10.27 -1.41 3.84
N ALA A 67 10.58 -1.00 5.07
CA ALA A 67 11.65 -1.60 5.86
C ALA A 67 11.38 -3.11 6.05
N GLY A 68 12.34 -3.96 5.64
CA GLY A 68 12.22 -5.42 5.72
C GLY A 68 11.31 -6.08 4.67
N GLY A 69 10.75 -5.33 3.71
CA GLY A 69 9.77 -5.85 2.73
C GLY A 69 10.36 -6.66 1.57
N GLY A 70 11.67 -6.65 1.38
CA GLY A 70 12.33 -7.33 0.26
C GLY A 70 11.91 -6.76 -1.11
N VAL A 71 12.00 -7.59 -2.16
CA VAL A 71 11.58 -7.25 -3.53
C VAL A 71 10.80 -8.41 -4.14
N ILE A 72 9.91 -8.11 -5.08
CA ILE A 72 9.22 -9.15 -5.85
C ILE A 72 10.27 -9.96 -6.64
N PRO A 73 10.33 -11.29 -6.48
CA PRO A 73 11.29 -12.11 -7.21
C PRO A 73 11.13 -11.96 -8.72
N HIS A 74 12.14 -11.43 -9.40
CA HIS A 74 12.15 -11.26 -10.84
C HIS A 74 13.57 -11.39 -11.41
N ILE A 75 13.76 -12.28 -12.38
CA ILE A 75 15.03 -12.45 -13.10
C ILE A 75 14.78 -12.11 -14.56
N HIS A 76 15.50 -11.10 -15.08
CA HIS A 76 15.40 -10.73 -16.48
C HIS A 76 15.79 -11.91 -17.37
N THR A 77 15.03 -12.15 -18.44
CA THR A 77 15.16 -13.34 -19.30
C THR A 77 16.55 -13.50 -19.91
N SER A 78 17.26 -12.40 -20.18
CA SER A 78 18.64 -12.43 -20.69
C SER A 78 19.65 -13.04 -19.70
N LEU A 79 19.32 -13.03 -18.39
CA LEU A 79 20.17 -13.54 -17.32
C LEU A 79 19.85 -15.01 -16.97
N ILE A 80 18.75 -15.54 -17.51
CA ILE A 80 18.42 -16.96 -17.37
C ILE A 80 19.32 -17.71 -18.35
N GLY A 81 20.25 -18.52 -17.83
CA GLY A 81 21.18 -19.30 -18.65
C GLY A 81 20.46 -20.10 -19.73
N LYS A 82 21.06 -20.18 -20.93
CA LYS A 82 20.57 -21.06 -21.99
C LYS A 82 20.40 -22.46 -21.39
N LYS A 83 19.18 -23.01 -21.39
CA LYS A 83 18.93 -24.39 -20.99
C LYS A 83 19.95 -25.28 -21.69
N GLY A 84 20.88 -25.82 -20.90
CA GLY A 84 21.86 -26.79 -21.39
C GLY A 84 21.11 -27.96 -22.01
N HIS A 85 21.59 -28.40 -23.17
CA HIS A 85 21.08 -29.57 -23.85
C HIS A 85 20.94 -30.74 -22.86
N GLN A 86 19.75 -31.34 -22.80
CA GLN A 86 19.56 -32.66 -22.21
C GLN A 86 20.55 -33.60 -22.92
N LYS A 87 21.56 -34.09 -22.18
CA LYS A 87 22.30 -35.27 -22.61
C LYS A 87 21.35 -36.44 -22.51
N THR A 88 20.84 -36.87 -23.66
CA THR A 88 20.23 -38.18 -23.84
C THR A 88 21.28 -39.22 -23.45
N VAL A 89 20.97 -40.04 -22.46
CA VAL A 89 21.67 -41.30 -22.19
C VAL A 89 20.69 -42.42 -22.48
#